data_AF-A0A432H3C8-F1
#
_entry.id   AF-A0A432H3C8-F1
#
_cell.length_a   1.000
_cell.length_b   1.000
_cell.length_c   1.000
_cell.angle_alpha   90.00
_cell.angle_beta   90.00
_cell.angle_gamma   90.00
#
_symmetry.space_group_name_H-M   'P 1'
#
loop_
_entity.id
_entity.type
_entity.pdbx_description
1 polymer ?
#
loop_
_entity_poly.entity_id
_entity_poly.type
_entity_poly.pdbx_seq_one_letter_code
_entity_poly.pdbx_strand_id
1 'polypeptide(L)'
;MDVLFLSISIDPNEDDPETLALFRSFGDNDWKGWLHLTGDFDEIETLRWVLGAYDLDPELDNDKTEHAGNVTFGNDNTNWWAAVPALIAPEEVADAIVRIAGNPVKQPR
;
A
#
# COMPACT_ATOMS: atom_id res chain seq x y z
N MET A 1 6.88 17.71 2.36
CA MET A 1 6.60 16.52 1.54
C MET A 1 5.16 16.18 1.82
N ASP A 2 4.34 16.16 0.78
CA ASP A 2 2.98 15.65 0.91
C ASP A 2 3.02 14.14 0.74
N VAL A 3 2.24 13.42 1.54
CA VAL A 3 2.15 11.95 1.50
C VAL A 3 0.71 11.58 1.15
N LEU A 4 0.57 10.68 0.18
CA LEU A 4 -0.70 10.08 -0.19
C LEU A 4 -0.71 8.63 0.30
N PHE A 5 -1.69 8.27 1.13
CA PHE A 5 -1.92 6.91 1.57
C PHE A 5 -2.92 6.23 0.65
N LEU A 6 -2.58 5.04 0.18
CA LEU A 6 -3.43 4.21 -0.67
C LEU A 6 -3.64 2.87 0.02
N SER A 7 -4.87 2.60 0.45
CA SER A 7 -5.30 1.26 0.84
C SER A 7 -5.98 0.63 -0.37
N ILE A 8 -5.41 -0.43 -0.92
CA ILE A 8 -5.93 -1.09 -2.13
C ILE A 8 -6.46 -2.47 -1.71
N SER A 9 -7.72 -2.75 -2.00
CA SER A 9 -8.29 -4.09 -1.74
C SER A 9 -7.69 -5.13 -2.69
N ILE A 10 -7.52 -6.35 -2.18
CA ILE A 10 -7.16 -7.55 -2.95
C ILE A 10 -8.40 -8.37 -3.38
N ASP A 11 -9.59 -7.98 -2.93
CA ASP A 11 -10.85 -8.67 -3.25
C ASP A 11 -11.89 -7.73 -3.87
N PRO A 12 -11.73 -7.37 -5.15
CA PRO A 12 -12.60 -6.39 -5.80
C PRO A 12 -14.06 -6.86 -5.99
N ASN A 13 -14.35 -8.15 -5.76
CA ASN A 13 -15.72 -8.67 -5.85
C ASN A 13 -16.55 -8.36 -4.60
N GLU A 14 -15.91 -8.31 -3.43
CA GLU A 14 -16.56 -8.02 -2.14
C GLU A 14 -16.35 -6.55 -1.74
N ASP A 15 -15.16 -5.99 -2.02
CA ASP A 15 -14.79 -4.62 -1.66
C ASP A 15 -15.07 -3.65 -2.82
N ASP A 16 -16.35 -3.42 -3.09
CA ASP A 16 -16.79 -2.41 -4.04
C ASP A 16 -16.62 -0.97 -3.49
N PRO A 17 -16.77 0.07 -4.33
CA PRO A 17 -16.61 1.45 -3.87
C PRO A 17 -17.54 1.89 -2.73
N GLU A 18 -18.76 1.33 -2.64
CA GLU A 18 -19.71 1.66 -1.58
C GLU A 18 -19.28 1.04 -0.26
N THR A 19 -18.87 -0.23 -0.29
CA THR A 19 -18.32 -0.97 0.84
C THR A 19 -17.04 -0.32 1.37
N LEU A 20 -16.12 0.09 0.49
CA LEU A 20 -14.89 0.78 0.89
C LEU A 20 -15.17 2.18 1.46
N ALA A 21 -16.16 2.90 0.94
CA ALA A 21 -16.57 4.19 1.48
C ALA A 21 -17.15 4.03 2.90
N LEU A 22 -17.93 2.98 3.14
CA LEU A 22 -18.42 2.63 4.47
C LEU A 22 -17.25 2.24 5.39
N PHE A 23 -16.32 1.41 4.93
CA PHE A 23 -15.14 1.03 5.71
C PHE A 23 -14.33 2.26 6.14
N ARG A 24 -14.09 3.20 5.22
CA ARG A 24 -13.39 4.46 5.50
C ARG A 24 -14.06 5.29 6.59
N SER A 25 -15.39 5.21 6.73
CA SER A 25 -16.15 6.00 7.69
C SER A 25 -15.90 5.61 9.15
N PHE A 26 -15.31 4.43 9.41
CA PHE A 26 -14.90 4.00 10.74
C PHE A 26 -13.59 4.67 11.22
N GLY A 27 -12.81 5.27 10.30
CA GLY A 27 -11.60 6.02 10.62
C GLY A 27 -11.84 7.51 10.87
N ASP A 28 -10.76 8.27 11.07
CA ASP A 28 -10.85 9.74 11.20
C ASP A 28 -11.26 10.38 9.86
N ASN A 29 -12.47 10.91 9.78
CA ASN A 29 -13.04 11.48 8.55
C ASN A 29 -12.33 12.76 8.07
N ASP A 30 -11.51 13.39 8.91
CA ASP A 30 -10.80 14.63 8.55
C ASP A 30 -9.46 14.39 7.84
N TRP A 31 -9.00 13.12 7.76
CA TRP A 31 -7.76 12.79 7.06
C TRP A 31 -7.90 12.97 5.55
N LYS A 32 -7.30 14.04 5.04
CA LYS A 32 -7.12 14.31 3.61
C LYS A 32 -5.87 13.61 3.08
N GLY A 33 -5.98 12.95 1.93
CA GLY A 33 -4.86 12.23 1.32
C GLY A 33 -4.74 10.76 1.73
N TRP A 34 -5.83 10.12 2.16
CA TRP A 34 -5.92 8.68 2.31
C TRP A 34 -7.07 8.12 1.48
N LEU A 35 -6.74 7.42 0.41
CA LEU A 35 -7.68 6.82 -0.53
C LEU A 35 -7.84 5.33 -0.25
N HIS A 36 -9.06 4.84 -0.41
CA HIS A 36 -9.39 3.41 -0.38
C HIS A 36 -9.82 3.04 -1.80
N LEU A 37 -9.13 2.07 -2.38
CA LEU A 37 -9.18 1.77 -3.80
C LEU A 37 -9.56 0.30 -4.01
N THR A 38 -10.29 0.08 -5.10
CA THR A 38 -10.63 -1.22 -5.68
C THR A 38 -10.57 -1.07 -7.20
N GLY A 39 -10.70 -2.15 -7.96
CA GLY A 39 -10.53 -2.08 -9.41
C GLY A 39 -10.51 -3.43 -10.10
N ASP A 40 -9.87 -3.47 -11.26
CA ASP A 40 -9.68 -4.70 -12.02
C ASP A 40 -8.75 -5.68 -11.29
N PHE A 41 -9.14 -6.94 -11.25
CA PHE A 41 -8.42 -7.97 -10.52
C PHE A 41 -7.01 -8.20 -11.08
N ASP A 42 -6.84 -8.26 -12.40
CA ASP A 42 -5.55 -8.54 -13.02
C ASP A 42 -4.56 -7.37 -12.82
N GLU A 43 -5.07 -6.13 -12.79
CA GLU A 43 -4.27 -4.94 -12.46
C GLU A 43 -3.82 -4.93 -11.00
N ILE A 44 -4.72 -5.26 -10.06
CA ILE A 44 -4.40 -5.37 -8.63
C ILE A 44 -3.36 -6.47 -8.40
N GLU A 45 -3.54 -7.62 -9.04
CA GLU A 45 -2.62 -8.74 -8.94
C GLU A 45 -1.24 -8.37 -9.49
N THR A 46 -1.18 -7.73 -10.66
CA THR A 46 0.08 -7.21 -11.21
C THR A 46 0.78 -6.26 -10.24
N LEU A 47 0.03 -5.34 -9.63
CA LEU A 47 0.58 -4.37 -8.67
C LEU A 47 1.15 -5.08 -7.43
N ARG A 48 0.42 -6.07 -6.90
CA ARG A 48 0.82 -6.87 -5.75
C ARG A 48 2.17 -7.55 -5.99
N TRP A 49 2.37 -8.14 -7.17
CA TRP A 49 3.64 -8.75 -7.57
C TRP A 49 4.77 -7.73 -7.73
N VAL A 50 4.53 -6.62 -8.42
CA VAL A 50 5.54 -5.58 -8.67
C VAL A 50 5.99 -4.91 -7.37
N LEU A 51 5.10 -4.75 -6.40
CA LEU A 51 5.39 -4.16 -5.09
C LEU A 51 5.91 -5.16 -4.06
N GLY A 52 6.02 -6.45 -4.41
CA GLY A 52 6.52 -7.49 -3.50
C GLY A 52 5.56 -7.87 -2.38
N ALA A 53 4.25 -7.67 -2.58
CA ALA A 53 3.19 -8.00 -1.62
C ALA A 53 2.63 -9.41 -1.84
N TYR A 54 3.52 -10.40 -2.00
CA TYR A 54 3.18 -11.79 -2.26
C TYR A 54 3.95 -12.75 -1.37
N ASP A 55 3.39 -13.94 -1.19
CA ASP A 55 4.06 -15.09 -0.58
C ASP A 55 4.67 -15.98 -1.68
N LEU A 56 5.78 -16.64 -1.35
CA LEU A 56 6.43 -17.60 -2.24
C LEU A 56 5.72 -18.95 -2.24
N ASP A 57 4.98 -19.27 -1.17
CA ASP A 57 4.08 -20.41 -1.12
C ASP A 57 2.74 -20.06 -1.81
N PRO A 58 2.41 -20.67 -2.95
CA PRO A 58 1.18 -20.35 -3.67
C PRO A 58 -0.10 -20.64 -2.89
N GLU A 59 -0.09 -21.58 -1.93
CA GLU A 59 -1.28 -21.86 -1.13
C GLU A 59 -1.55 -20.72 -0.14
N LEU A 60 -0.50 -20.17 0.49
CA LEU A 60 -0.60 -19.00 1.36
C LEU A 60 -0.91 -17.73 0.56
N ASP A 61 -0.29 -17.58 -0.60
CA ASP A 61 -0.47 -16.41 -1.46
C ASP A 61 -1.90 -16.26 -1.99
N ASN A 62 -2.58 -17.39 -2.23
CA ASN A 62 -3.98 -17.42 -2.66
C ASN A 62 -4.99 -17.32 -1.49
N ASP A 63 -4.54 -17.43 -0.24
CA ASP A 63 -5.41 -17.23 0.92
C ASP A 63 -5.61 -15.73 1.17
N LYS A 64 -6.77 -15.21 0.75
CA LYS A 64 -7.13 -13.79 0.93
C LYS A 64 -7.23 -13.35 2.40
N THR A 65 -7.24 -14.28 3.35
CA THR A 65 -7.23 -13.97 4.78
C THR A 65 -5.82 -13.74 5.32
N GLU A 66 -4.80 -14.13 4.55
CA GLU A 66 -3.41 -13.83 4.84
C GLU A 66 -3.01 -12.46 4.27
N HIS A 67 -2.11 -11.79 4.98
CA HIS A 67 -1.63 -10.46 4.60
C HIS A 67 -0.11 -10.45 4.69
N ALA A 68 0.57 -9.97 3.64
CA ALA A 68 2.04 -9.87 3.58
C ALA A 68 2.67 -9.06 4.73
N GLY A 69 1.86 -8.33 5.51
CA GLY A 69 2.28 -7.68 6.75
C GLY A 69 3.22 -6.51 6.54
N ASN A 70 3.29 -5.97 5.33
CA ASN A 70 4.18 -4.88 4.95
C ASN A 70 3.41 -3.66 4.46
N VAL A 71 4.05 -2.50 4.53
CA VAL A 71 3.62 -1.26 3.89
C VAL A 71 4.72 -0.86 2.92
N THR A 72 4.37 -0.81 1.63
CA THR A 72 5.25 -0.34 0.56
C THR A 72 5.04 1.15 0.33
N PHE A 73 6.12 1.89 0.18
CA PHE A 73 6.12 3.34 -0.05
C PHE A 73 7.25 3.76 -0.98
N GLY A 74 7.09 4.92 -1.62
CA GLY A 74 8.10 5.42 -2.54
C GLY A 74 7.79 6.78 -3.13
N ASN A 75 8.73 7.26 -3.94
CA ASN A 75 8.61 8.47 -4.73
C ASN A 75 8.98 8.15 -6.18
N ASP A 76 7.97 8.06 -7.05
CA ASP A 76 8.16 7.69 -8.45
C ASP A 76 9.04 8.70 -9.22
N ASN A 77 9.03 9.99 -8.83
CA ASN A 77 9.85 11.01 -9.48
C ASN A 77 11.35 10.74 -9.33
N THR A 78 11.75 10.23 -8.16
CA THR A 78 13.15 9.90 -7.83
C THR A 78 13.43 8.41 -7.89
N ASN A 79 12.43 7.58 -8.20
CA ASN A 79 12.50 6.13 -8.31
C ASN A 79 13.03 5.44 -7.05
N TRP A 80 12.75 6.00 -5.87
CA TRP A 80 13.06 5.35 -4.59
C TRP A 80 11.82 4.64 -4.07
N TRP A 81 11.97 3.34 -3.78
CA TRP A 81 10.92 2.49 -3.23
C TRP A 81 11.48 1.63 -2.11
N ALA A 82 10.67 1.39 -1.08
CA ALA A 82 11.00 0.53 0.03
C ALA A 82 9.71 -0.04 0.66
N ALA A 83 9.88 -1.03 1.54
CA ALA A 83 8.81 -1.55 2.37
C ALA A 83 9.28 -1.68 3.81
N VAL A 84 8.34 -1.53 4.75
CA VAL A 84 8.53 -1.75 6.19
C VAL A 84 7.44 -2.68 6.71
N PRO A 85 7.65 -3.42 7.82
CA PRO A 85 6.57 -4.16 8.44
C PRO A 85 5.47 -3.21 8.93
N ALA A 86 4.20 -3.56 8.72
CA ALA A 86 3.05 -2.68 8.99
C ALA A 86 2.82 -2.40 10.48
N LEU A 87 3.35 -3.24 11.37
CA LEU A 87 3.12 -3.20 12.82
C LEU A 87 4.27 -2.57 13.63
N ILE A 88 5.25 -1.95 12.97
CA ILE A 88 6.30 -1.18 13.67
C ILE A 88 5.76 0.15 14.21
N ALA A 89 6.55 0.86 15.02
CA ALA A 89 6.10 2.13 15.59
C ALA A 89 5.84 3.17 14.47
N PRO A 90 4.76 3.96 14.54
CA PRO A 90 4.43 4.95 13.50
C PRO A 90 5.58 5.94 13.22
N GLU A 91 6.35 6.30 14.24
CA GLU A 91 7.53 7.15 14.11
C GLU A 91 8.62 6.50 13.25
N GLU A 92 8.81 5.19 13.36
CA GLU A 92 9.77 4.45 12.54
C GLU A 92 9.32 4.37 11.08
N VAL A 93 8.01 4.22 10.83
CA VAL A 93 7.43 4.30 9.49
C VAL A 93 7.68 5.69 8.88
N ALA A 94 7.41 6.75 9.65
CA ALA A 94 7.60 8.13 9.20
C ALA A 94 9.08 8.43 8.88
N ASP A 95 10.00 8.01 9.73
CA ASP A 95 11.44 8.18 9.53
C ASP A 95 11.91 7.45 8.26
N ALA A 96 11.41 6.23 8.01
CA ALA A 96 11.72 5.47 6.81
C ALA A 96 11.21 6.18 5.54
N ILE A 97 9.98 6.70 5.55
CA ILE A 97 9.39 7.46 4.43
C ILE A 97 10.24 8.71 4.14
N VAL A 98 10.55 9.52 5.16
CA VAL A 98 11.36 10.74 4.99
C VAL A 98 12.73 10.41 4.41
N ARG A 99 13.37 9.34 4.90
CA ARG A 99 14.72 8.95 4.47
C ARG A 99 14.78 8.47 3.03
N ILE A 100 13.80 7.68 2.58
CA ILE A 100 13.83 7.04 1.26
C ILE A 100 13.07 7.88 0.23
N ALA A 101 11.78 8.16 0.44
CA ALA A 101 10.94 8.89 -0.51
C ALA A 101 11.28 10.39 -0.55
N GLY A 102 11.83 10.93 0.54
CA GLY A 102 12.34 12.30 0.60
C GLY A 102 13.71 12.50 -0.05
N ASN A 103 14.38 11.44 -0.52
CA ASN A 103 15.67 11.55 -1.17
C ASN A 103 15.52 12.24 -2.55
N PRO A 104 16.17 13.40 -2.78
CA PRO A 104 16.03 14.14 -4.04
C PRO A 104 16.85 13.53 -5.19
N VAL A 105 17.76 12.58 -4.91
CA VAL A 105 18.60 11.95 -5.93
C VAL A 105 17.78 10.93 -6.70
N LYS A 106 17.76 11.02 -8.03
CA LYS A 106 17.07 10.05 -8.87
C LYS A 106 17.85 8.73 -8.97
N GLN A 107 17.22 7.60 -8.67
CA GLN A 107 17.80 6.28 -8.94
C GLN A 107 17.70 5.96 -10.44
N PRO A 108 18.69 5.26 -11.01
CA PRO A 108 18.52 4.64 -12.32
C PRO A 108 17.35 3.65 -12.28
N ARG A 109 16.65 3.51 -13.41
CA ARG A 109 15.63 2.48 -13.62
C ARG A 109 16.28 1.20 -14.12
#